data_AF-A0A382DGI6-F1
#
_entry.id   AF-A0A382DGI6-F1
#
_cell.length_a   1.000
_cell.length_b   1.000
_cell.length_c   1.000
_cell.angle_alpha   90.00
_cell.angle_beta   90.00
_cell.angle_gamma   90.00
#
_symmetry.space_group_name_H-M   'P 1'
#
loop_
_entity.id
_entity.type
_entity.pdbx_description
1 polymer ?
#
loop_
_entity_poly.entity_id
_entity_poly.type
_entity_poly.pdbx_seq_one_letter_code
_entity_poly.pdbx_strand_id
1 'polypeptide(L)'
;MFDTHERVALFKKALGDISNVVVTPFTGLAPNVAKEVGAEVILRGLRAAYDFEQEFEMSLMWRNLSPDVDVICMMSALEHQFIYSSRIKEVARLGGRIDNLVPKHINAAILERLG
;
A
#
# COMPACT_ATOMS: atom_id res chain seq x y z
N MET A 1 8.54 12.07 -1.49
CA MET A 1 9.73 11.55 -0.78
C MET A 1 10.44 10.56 -1.68
N PHE A 2 9.77 9.50 -2.13
CA PHE A 2 10.28 8.57 -3.13
C PHE A 2 9.46 8.65 -4.42
N ASP A 3 10.11 8.53 -5.57
CA ASP A 3 9.46 8.41 -6.88
C ASP A 3 8.88 6.99 -7.10
N THR A 4 8.32 6.73 -8.28
CA THR A 4 7.73 5.43 -8.60
C THR A 4 8.77 4.31 -8.71
N HIS A 5 9.92 4.54 -9.33
CA HIS A 5 10.96 3.53 -9.48
C HIS A 5 11.55 3.15 -8.12
N GLU A 6 11.80 4.14 -7.28
CA GLU A 6 12.28 3.95 -5.91
C GLU A 6 11.28 3.15 -5.07
N ARG A 7 9.98 3.50 -5.13
CA ARG A 7 8.95 2.73 -4.41
C ARG A 7 8.88 1.28 -4.87
N VAL A 8 8.96 1.02 -6.16
CA VAL A 8 8.98 -0.35 -6.70
C VAL A 8 10.19 -1.13 -6.16
N ALA A 9 11.38 -0.52 -6.14
CA ALA A 9 12.57 -1.14 -5.58
C ALA A 9 12.44 -1.44 -4.08
N LEU A 10 11.89 -0.50 -3.30
CA LEU A 10 11.63 -0.68 -1.87
C LEU A 10 10.63 -1.81 -1.58
N PHE A 11 9.56 -1.92 -2.38
CA PHE A 11 8.61 -3.04 -2.30
C PHE A 11 9.26 -4.37 -2.63
N LYS A 12 9.98 -4.47 -3.77
CA LYS A 12 10.68 -5.70 -4.16
C LYS A 12 11.64 -6.18 -3.07
N LYS A 13 12.39 -5.26 -2.46
CA LYS A 13 13.28 -5.58 -1.34
C LYS A 13 12.54 -6.02 -0.07
N ALA A 14 11.34 -5.48 0.18
CA ALA A 14 10.54 -5.86 1.34
C ALA A 14 9.89 -7.25 1.20
N LEU A 15 9.62 -7.70 -0.02
CA LEU A 15 9.01 -9.01 -0.29
C LEU A 15 9.98 -10.18 -0.10
N GLY A 16 11.30 -9.96 -0.16
CA GLY A 16 12.28 -11.04 -0.01
C GLY A 16 12.06 -12.15 -1.04
N ASP A 17 11.90 -13.38 -0.56
CA ASP A 17 11.78 -14.59 -1.38
C ASP A 17 10.33 -15.02 -1.68
N ILE A 18 9.34 -14.15 -1.45
CA ILE A 18 7.94 -14.46 -1.76
C ILE A 18 7.75 -14.55 -3.29
N SER A 19 7.76 -15.78 -3.81
CA SER A 19 7.81 -16.07 -5.24
C SER A 19 6.50 -15.82 -6.00
N ASN A 20 5.38 -15.74 -5.29
CA ASN A 20 4.05 -15.55 -5.87
C ASN A 20 3.57 -14.08 -5.83
N VAL A 21 4.45 -13.11 -5.56
CA VAL A 21 4.11 -11.68 -5.54
C VAL A 21 4.94 -10.93 -6.57
N VAL A 22 4.26 -10.15 -7.42
CA VAL A 22 4.89 -9.29 -8.44
C VAL A 22 4.57 -7.84 -8.13
N VAL A 23 5.57 -6.97 -8.22
CA VAL A 23 5.42 -5.52 -8.03
C VAL A 23 5.48 -4.82 -9.38
N THR A 24 4.33 -4.31 -9.82
CA THR A 24 4.19 -3.61 -11.11
C THR A 24 3.64 -2.21 -10.87
N PRO A 25 4.34 -1.15 -11.32
CA PRO A 25 3.76 0.20 -11.32
C PRO A 25 2.70 0.29 -12.41
N PHE A 26 1.64 1.07 -12.16
CA PHE A 26 0.59 1.31 -13.13
C PHE A 26 0.10 2.76 -13.10
N THR A 27 -0.62 3.14 -14.14
CA THR A 27 -1.35 4.41 -14.27
C THR A 27 -2.76 4.13 -14.77
N GLY A 28 -3.74 4.95 -14.38
CA GLY A 28 -5.14 4.75 -14.75
C GLY A 28 -5.94 4.01 -13.68
N LEU A 29 -6.99 3.30 -14.10
CA LEU A 29 -7.94 2.67 -13.19
C LEU A 29 -7.44 1.29 -12.73
N ALA A 30 -7.40 1.08 -11.41
CA ALA A 30 -7.07 -0.23 -10.83
C ALA A 30 -7.89 -1.41 -11.39
N PRO A 31 -9.22 -1.32 -11.63
CA PRO A 31 -9.97 -2.42 -12.25
C PRO A 31 -9.54 -2.72 -13.69
N ASN A 32 -9.02 -1.75 -14.44
CA ASN A 32 -8.48 -2.01 -15.78
C ASN A 32 -7.20 -2.84 -15.68
N VAL A 33 -6.32 -2.48 -14.74
CA VAL A 33 -5.09 -3.24 -14.48
C VAL A 33 -5.41 -4.65 -13.99
N ALA A 34 -6.41 -4.81 -13.12
CA ALA A 34 -6.88 -6.13 -12.69
C ALA A 34 -7.25 -7.00 -13.89
N LYS A 35 -8.03 -6.45 -14.85
CA LYS A 35 -8.38 -7.16 -16.08
C LYS A 35 -7.16 -7.48 -16.95
N GLU A 36 -6.24 -6.52 -17.13
CA GLU A 36 -5.02 -6.71 -17.93
C GLU A 36 -4.14 -7.85 -17.41
N VAL A 37 -4.07 -8.04 -16.09
CA VAL A 37 -3.30 -9.13 -15.46
C VAL A 37 -4.13 -10.39 -15.21
N GLY A 38 -5.39 -10.42 -15.63
CA GLY A 38 -6.30 -11.55 -15.42
C GLY A 38 -6.70 -11.78 -13.96
N ALA A 39 -6.68 -10.72 -13.13
CA ALA A 39 -7.13 -10.78 -11.75
C ALA A 39 -8.65 -10.62 -11.65
N GLU A 40 -9.29 -11.51 -10.90
CA GLU A 40 -10.72 -11.47 -10.58
C GLU A 40 -11.02 -10.62 -9.33
N VAL A 41 -10.00 -10.35 -8.51
CA VAL A 41 -10.15 -9.72 -7.20
C VAL A 41 -9.13 -8.61 -6.97
N ILE A 42 -9.59 -7.49 -6.42
CA ILE A 42 -8.75 -6.47 -5.80
C ILE A 42 -8.84 -6.61 -4.27
N LEU A 43 -7.69 -6.85 -3.62
CA LEU A 43 -7.60 -6.96 -2.16
C LEU A 43 -7.23 -5.61 -1.53
N ARG A 44 -7.97 -5.20 -0.50
CA ARG A 44 -7.77 -3.95 0.25
C ARG A 44 -7.68 -4.22 1.75
N GLY A 45 -6.90 -3.41 2.46
CA GLY A 45 -6.75 -3.48 3.91
C GLY A 45 -7.54 -2.37 4.62
N LEU A 46 -8.24 -2.70 5.70
CA LEU A 46 -8.99 -1.77 6.54
C LEU A 46 -8.34 -1.64 7.91
N ARG A 47 -8.10 -0.41 8.40
CA ARG A 47 -7.48 -0.18 9.72
C ARG A 47 -8.47 0.30 10.79
N ALA A 48 -9.45 1.13 10.43
CA ALA A 48 -10.54 1.59 11.30
C ALA A 48 -11.62 2.33 10.47
N ALA A 49 -12.67 2.82 11.13
CA ALA A 49 -13.88 3.39 10.52
C ALA A 49 -13.68 4.31 9.30
N TYR A 50 -12.70 5.24 9.33
CA TYR A 50 -12.50 6.17 8.22
C TYR A 50 -11.99 5.48 6.93
N ASP A 51 -11.17 4.42 7.04
CA ASP A 51 -10.76 3.65 5.87
C ASP A 51 -11.95 2.86 5.30
N PHE A 52 -12.91 2.45 6.14
CA PHE A 52 -14.07 1.68 5.68
C PHE A 52 -14.95 2.47 4.72
N GLU A 53 -15.36 3.70 5.08
CA GLU A 53 -16.22 4.51 4.21
C GLU A 53 -15.58 4.77 2.85
N GLN A 54 -14.30 5.14 2.84
CA GLN A 54 -13.54 5.43 1.63
C GLN A 54 -13.38 4.19 0.74
N GLU A 55 -13.02 3.04 1.32
CA GLU A 55 -12.86 1.80 0.56
C GLU A 55 -14.22 1.25 0.12
N PHE A 56 -15.29 1.43 0.91
CA PHE A 56 -16.65 1.03 0.56
C PHE A 56 -17.16 1.80 -0.65
N GLU A 57 -17.07 3.14 -0.64
CA GLU A 57 -17.47 3.97 -1.77
C GLU A 57 -16.67 3.64 -3.04
N MET A 58 -15.35 3.47 -2.91
CA MET A 58 -14.49 3.09 -4.04
C MET A 58 -14.85 1.72 -4.60
N SER A 59 -15.16 0.76 -3.73
CA SER A 59 -15.59 -0.58 -4.13
C SER A 59 -16.90 -0.54 -4.93
N LEU A 60 -17.88 0.26 -4.51
CA LEU A 60 -19.13 0.45 -5.26
C LEU A 60 -18.88 1.08 -6.63
N MET A 61 -17.98 2.07 -6.70
CA MET A 61 -17.59 2.71 -7.96
C MET A 61 -16.95 1.71 -8.94
N TRP A 62 -16.01 0.89 -8.47
CA TRP A 62 -15.38 -0.14 -9.30
C TRP A 62 -16.36 -1.24 -9.68
N ARG A 63 -17.27 -1.65 -8.79
CA ARG A 63 -18.32 -2.62 -9.11
C ARG A 63 -19.22 -2.14 -10.24
N ASN A 64 -19.56 -0.85 -10.26
CA ASN A 64 -20.34 -0.26 -11.33
C ASN A 64 -19.56 -0.18 -12.66
N LEU A 65 -18.27 0.16 -12.63
CA LEU A 65 -17.43 0.30 -13.82
C LEU A 65 -16.91 -1.04 -14.38
N SER A 66 -16.77 -2.05 -13.52
CA SER A 66 -16.14 -3.34 -13.83
C SER A 66 -16.77 -4.43 -12.96
N PRO A 67 -17.99 -4.88 -13.30
CA PRO A 67 -18.74 -5.83 -12.48
C PRO A 67 -18.04 -7.19 -12.33
N ASP A 68 -17.15 -7.54 -13.25
CA ASP A 68 -16.40 -8.82 -13.26
C ASP A 68 -15.18 -8.82 -12.32
N VAL A 69 -14.89 -7.70 -11.65
CA VAL A 69 -13.79 -7.59 -10.68
C VAL A 69 -14.38 -7.36 -9.29
N ASP A 70 -14.19 -8.33 -8.41
CA ASP A 70 -14.62 -8.24 -7.01
C ASP A 70 -13.61 -7.41 -6.20
N VAL A 71 -14.10 -6.72 -5.17
CA VAL A 71 -13.25 -6.04 -4.19
C VAL A 71 -13.44 -6.71 -2.84
N ILE A 72 -12.36 -7.23 -2.27
CA ILE A 72 -12.35 -7.87 -0.95
C ILE A 72 -11.59 -6.98 0.02
N CYS A 73 -12.21 -6.67 1.15
CA CYS A 73 -11.61 -5.90 2.22
C CYS A 73 -11.25 -6.81 3.40
N MET A 74 -10.00 -6.77 3.86
CA MET A 74 -9.52 -7.50 5.05
C MET A 74 -9.14 -6.52 6.16
N MET A 75 -9.52 -6.84 7.39
CA MET A 75 -9.10 -6.06 8.56
C MET A 75 -7.60 -6.25 8.80
N SER A 76 -6.89 -5.15 9.02
CA SER A 76 -5.48 -5.15 9.39
C SER A 76 -5.31 -5.65 10.82
N ALA A 77 -4.17 -6.28 11.11
CA ALA A 77 -3.79 -6.65 12.46
C ALA A 77 -3.82 -5.44 13.41
N LEU A 78 -4.22 -5.66 14.65
CA LEU A 78 -4.37 -4.62 15.69
C LEU A 78 -3.11 -3.79 15.85
N GLU A 79 -1.92 -4.43 15.89
CA GLU A 79 -0.64 -3.74 16.02
C GLU A 79 -0.27 -2.83 14.83
N HIS A 80 -1.01 -2.87 13.73
CA HIS A 80 -0.73 -2.09 12.52
C HIS A 80 -1.81 -1.05 12.18
N GLN A 81 -2.87 -0.96 12.98
CA GLN A 81 -4.00 -0.05 12.70
C GLN A 81 -3.61 1.44 12.71
N PHE A 82 -2.60 1.82 13.49
CA PHE A 82 -2.16 3.22 13.62
C PHE A 82 -1.04 3.61 12.64
N ILE A 83 -0.64 2.71 11.74
CA ILE A 83 0.48 2.93 10.81
C ILE A 83 -0.01 3.68 9.55
N TYR A 84 0.53 4.88 9.33
CA TYR A 84 0.29 5.67 8.13
C TYR A 84 1.62 6.18 7.57
N SER A 85 1.85 6.00 6.26
CA SER A 85 3.06 6.49 5.60
C SER A 85 3.25 8.00 5.76
N SER A 86 2.16 8.78 5.78
CA SER A 86 2.21 10.23 6.06
C SER A 86 2.77 10.53 7.45
N ARG A 87 2.22 9.89 8.50
CA ARG A 87 2.66 10.06 9.89
C ARG A 87 4.09 9.58 10.11
N ILE A 88 4.48 8.43 9.53
CA ILE A 88 5.86 7.94 9.61
C ILE A 88 6.83 8.95 9.01
N LYS A 89 6.53 9.47 7.81
CA LYS A 89 7.38 10.48 7.14
C LYS A 89 7.47 11.78 7.93
N GLU A 90 6.39 12.17 8.60
CA GLU A 90 6.37 13.36 9.46
C GLU A 90 7.21 13.19 10.72
N VAL A 91 7.00 12.09 11.46
CA VAL A 91 7.80 11.75 12.65
C VAL A 91 9.29 11.70 12.31
N ALA A 92 9.66 11.06 11.19
CA ALA A 92 11.04 10.99 10.75
C ALA A 92 11.63 12.37 10.44
N ARG A 93 10.88 13.27 9.77
CA ARG A 93 11.31 14.66 9.50
C ARG A 93 11.53 15.47 10.76
N LEU A 94 10.80 15.17 11.83
CA LEU A 94 10.91 15.82 13.13
C LEU A 94 11.97 15.17 14.03
N GLY A 95 12.78 14.24 13.51
CA GLY A 95 13.84 13.56 14.27
C GLY A 95 13.35 12.44 15.18
N GLY A 96 12.09 12.02 15.05
CA GLY A 96 11.54 10.89 15.79
C GLY A 96 12.01 9.55 15.23
N ARG A 97 12.07 8.53 16.10
CA ARG A 97 12.44 7.16 15.73
C ARG A 97 11.27 6.41 15.09
N ILE A 98 11.53 5.73 13.99
CA ILE A 98 10.54 4.94 13.23
C ILE A 98 10.95 3.47 13.02
N ASP A 99 12.03 3.02 13.67
CA ASP A 99 12.64 1.70 13.46
C ASP A 99 11.72 0.52 13.85
N ASN A 100 10.73 0.76 14.70
CA ASN A 100 9.70 -0.22 15.07
C ASN A 100 8.43 -0.16 14.20
N LEU A 101 8.36 0.78 13.25
CA LEU A 101 7.16 1.04 12.43
C LEU A 101 7.32 0.62 10.97
N VAL A 102 8.55 0.37 10.53
CA VAL A 102 8.88 0.00 9.15
C VAL A 102 9.99 -1.04 9.11
N PRO A 103 10.10 -1.85 8.04
CA PRO A 103 11.26 -2.72 7.84
C PRO A 103 12.59 -1.94 7.87
N LYS A 104 13.66 -2.59 8.35
CA LYS A 104 14.98 -1.96 8.55
C LYS A 104 15.51 -1.22 7.31
N HIS A 105 15.31 -1.80 6.11
CA HIS A 105 15.77 -1.17 4.87
C HIS A 105 14.98 0.09 4.50
N ILE A 106 13.71 0.18 4.90
CA ILE A 106 12.88 1.37 4.70
C ILE A 106 13.32 2.47 5.66
N ASN A 107 13.57 2.15 6.94
CA ASN A 107 14.09 3.12 7.90
C ASN A 107 15.40 3.75 7.40
N ALA A 108 16.35 2.93 6.94
CA ALA A 108 17.60 3.39 6.35
C ALA A 108 17.37 4.33 5.15
N ALA A 109 16.51 3.94 4.20
CA ALA A 109 16.20 4.74 3.02
C ALA A 109 15.51 6.08 3.35
N ILE A 110 14.67 6.12 4.39
CA ILE A 110 14.02 7.36 4.86
C ILE A 110 15.06 8.29 5.50
N LEU A 111 15.93 7.78 6.37
CA LEU A 111 16.97 8.57 7.02
C LEU A 111 17.97 9.13 6.01
N GLU A 112 18.36 8.34 5.01
CA GLU A 112 19.23 8.79 3.91
C GLU A 112 18.59 9.94 3.10
N ARG A 113 17.26 9.98 2.99
CA ARG A 113 16.56 11.07 2.29
C ARG A 113 16.42 12.35 3.12
N LEU A 114 16.57 12.25 4.44
CA LEU A 114 16.37 13.34 5.40
C LEU A 114 17.68 13.96 5.89
N GLY A 115 18.80 13.23 5.77
CA GLY A 115 20.15 13.77 5.92
C GLY A 115 20.55 14.61 4.71
#